data_AF-A0AAE4LRJ4-F1
#
_entry.id   AF-A0AAE4LRJ4-F1
#
_cell.length_a   1.000
_cell.length_b   1.000
_cell.length_c   1.000
_cell.angle_alpha   90.00
_cell.angle_beta   90.00
_cell.angle_gamma   90.00
#
_symmetry.space_group_name_H-M   'P 1'
#
loop_
_entity.id
_entity.type
_entity.pdbx_description
1 polymer ?
#
loop_
_entity_poly.entity_id
_entity_poly.type
_entity_poly.pdbx_seq_one_letter_code
_entity_poly.pdbx_strand_id
1 'polypeptide(L)'
;MKFIRALYLIAALSASSTGMMAQTQSSGYFLHTITKGQSLYSIASMYNVTTGDIVKMNPGSDQKIKTGETLKIPQKNSGTEQQMFHTIQSGETLYKLTQRYGVTAQRICQANPGLSAENFRIGQVIVIPAKVTDSEEIIMNEVKAAQTTKPVTTSTPLKPNCRDMHKVERKETIFSISRLYGITEAELIAANPELRTEKLKKGKFLCIPYPKDTKTETPVNNTPAVIPTDDQLFNESKKEARKISTIKAAVMLPFMTDGKGNRDEQTRMVEYYEGFLMAVDSLKEKGVSIDLYSYDTHNNTSSIKNILDRSELKSMDIIFGPAYPDQVKPVAEFAKKNNIRLVVPFTSKGNEVFNNPAIYQINTPQSYLYSEVYEHFTRKFTTANVIFLDAEDGDKDKVDFIKGLKEELKNKRIPFTELKGENITPESLKAAMNHSMDNVFIPTSGTNVALIKLLPQLIVTSRDNPDYRMQLFGYPEWQTYTNDHLASFYELDTYFYASFYTNNLFPEAVQFSSAYRKWYSKDMLNSFPKYGMLGFDTGYFFLKGLSQYGNKLEDKLDKVAVTPIQTGFKFERVNNWGGFINRKVFFVHFTKDFELIKLDFE
;
A
#
# COMPACT_ATOMS: atom_id res chain seq x y z
N MET A 1 -23.27 -41.26 -3.09
CA MET A 1 -22.81 -41.92 -1.86
C MET A 1 -21.86 -40.99 -1.11
N LYS A 2 -22.27 -40.61 0.11
CA LYS A 2 -21.51 -40.10 1.27
C LYS A 2 -20.53 -38.91 1.08
N PHE A 3 -21.09 -37.71 1.28
CA PHE A 3 -20.41 -36.51 1.78
C PHE A 3 -19.99 -36.70 3.25
N ILE A 4 -18.74 -36.42 3.60
CA ILE A 4 -18.27 -36.35 5.00
C ILE A 4 -18.29 -34.88 5.42
N ARG A 5 -19.24 -34.53 6.30
CA ARG A 5 -19.27 -33.28 7.06
C ARG A 5 -18.46 -33.48 8.34
N ALA A 6 -17.40 -32.70 8.54
CA ALA A 6 -16.71 -32.62 9.82
C ALA A 6 -17.43 -31.59 10.71
N LEU A 7 -18.04 -32.06 11.80
CA LEU A 7 -18.53 -31.25 12.91
C LEU A 7 -17.34 -30.74 13.73
N TYR A 8 -17.25 -29.43 13.96
CA TYR A 8 -16.44 -28.87 15.04
C TYR A 8 -17.34 -28.60 16.25
N LEU A 9 -17.07 -29.30 17.36
CA LEU A 9 -17.66 -29.03 18.67
C LEU A 9 -17.12 -27.71 19.21
N ILE A 10 -18.01 -26.76 19.47
CA ILE A 10 -17.73 -25.57 20.28
C ILE A 10 -18.21 -25.89 21.70
N ALA A 11 -17.28 -25.94 22.66
CA ALA A 11 -17.61 -26.00 24.08
C ALA A 11 -18.07 -24.60 24.53
N ALA A 12 -19.34 -24.50 24.89
CA ALA A 12 -19.92 -23.32 25.53
C ALA A 12 -19.69 -23.39 27.05
N LEU A 13 -19.09 -22.34 27.62
CA LEU A 13 -19.10 -22.08 29.06
C LEU A 13 -20.05 -20.89 29.29
N SER A 14 -21.17 -21.19 29.95
CA SER A 14 -22.18 -20.23 30.41
C SER A 14 -22.08 -20.05 31.92
N ALA A 15 -21.89 -18.81 32.37
CA ALA A 15 -22.23 -18.22 33.69
C ALA A 15 -21.49 -16.87 33.80
N SER A 16 -22.03 -15.72 34.20
CA SER A 16 -23.33 -15.29 34.70
C SER A 16 -23.45 -13.79 34.45
N SER A 17 -24.67 -13.28 34.30
CA SER A 17 -24.97 -11.86 34.13
C SER A 17 -24.82 -11.09 35.44
N THR A 18 -23.87 -10.16 35.48
CA THR A 18 -23.94 -8.97 36.35
C THR A 18 -23.63 -7.74 35.49
N GLY A 19 -24.60 -6.82 35.44
CA GLY A 19 -24.42 -5.53 34.81
C GLY A 19 -23.35 -4.74 35.55
N MET A 20 -22.25 -4.45 34.88
CA MET A 20 -21.32 -3.40 35.25
C MET A 20 -21.23 -2.43 34.08
N MET A 21 -21.42 -1.15 34.36
CA MET A 21 -21.17 -0.08 33.40
C MET A 21 -19.78 -0.27 32.81
N ALA A 22 -19.71 -0.43 31.48
CA ALA A 22 -18.46 -0.62 30.76
C ALA A 22 -17.67 0.69 30.78
N GLN A 23 -16.86 0.86 31.81
CA GLN A 23 -15.72 1.76 31.77
C GLN A 23 -14.73 1.14 30.79
N THR A 24 -14.57 1.76 29.62
CA THR A 24 -13.70 1.32 28.52
C THR A 24 -12.25 1.23 28.99
N GLN A 25 -11.85 0.04 29.44
CA GLN A 25 -10.45 -0.33 29.51
C GLN A 25 -10.07 -0.80 28.10
N SER A 26 -9.44 0.09 27.32
CA SER A 26 -8.74 -0.34 26.10
C SER A 26 -7.80 -1.46 26.54
N SER A 27 -8.01 -2.69 26.06
CA SER A 27 -6.93 -3.66 26.05
C SER A 27 -5.74 -2.93 25.46
N GLY A 28 -4.58 -2.92 26.13
CA GLY A 28 -3.39 -2.20 25.65
C GLY A 28 -2.79 -2.77 24.35
N TYR A 29 -3.61 -3.48 23.56
CA TYR A 29 -3.29 -4.16 22.32
C TYR A 29 -4.55 -4.30 21.43
N PHE A 30 -4.33 -4.53 20.14
CA PHE A 30 -5.32 -4.98 19.16
C PHE A 30 -4.83 -6.24 18.44
N LEU A 31 -5.66 -6.84 17.58
CA LEU A 31 -5.34 -8.09 16.89
C LEU A 31 -5.01 -7.84 15.42
N HIS A 32 -3.87 -8.35 14.97
CA HIS A 32 -3.46 -8.31 13.56
C HIS A 32 -3.40 -9.72 12.99
N THR A 33 -4.11 -9.98 11.89
CA THR A 33 -4.02 -11.25 11.16
C THR A 33 -2.92 -11.15 10.12
N ILE A 34 -1.96 -12.08 10.17
CA ILE A 34 -0.77 -12.07 9.32
C ILE A 34 -1.18 -12.40 7.88
N THR A 35 -0.76 -11.56 6.94
CA THR A 35 -0.99 -11.79 5.50
C THR A 35 0.30 -12.20 4.79
N LYS A 36 0.15 -12.77 3.58
CA LYS A 36 1.27 -13.27 2.78
C LYS A 36 2.31 -12.17 2.52
N GLY A 37 3.59 -12.52 2.65
CA GLY A 37 4.74 -11.60 2.50
C GLY A 37 5.07 -10.75 3.72
N GLN A 38 4.23 -10.74 4.75
CA GLN A 38 4.51 -10.02 5.99
C GLN A 38 5.57 -10.74 6.84
N SER A 39 6.55 -9.97 7.31
CA SER A 39 7.46 -10.34 8.39
C SER A 39 7.10 -9.61 9.68
N LEU A 40 7.60 -10.09 10.81
CA LEU A 40 7.47 -9.40 12.11
C LEU A 40 7.97 -7.95 12.03
N TYR A 41 9.05 -7.73 11.27
CA TYR A 41 9.60 -6.40 10.99
C TYR A 41 8.63 -5.51 10.20
N SER A 42 8.04 -6.04 9.12
CA SER A 42 7.06 -5.28 8.34
C SER A 42 5.83 -4.92 9.17
N ILE A 43 5.32 -5.86 10.00
CA ILE A 43 4.18 -5.65 10.88
C ILE A 43 4.51 -4.59 11.94
N ALA A 44 5.68 -4.68 12.57
CA ALA A 44 6.16 -3.67 13.51
C ALA A 44 6.20 -2.26 12.88
N SER A 45 6.66 -2.19 11.63
CA SER A 45 6.73 -0.95 10.85
C SER A 45 5.36 -0.39 10.48
N MET A 46 4.38 -1.24 10.15
CA MET A 46 2.99 -0.83 9.84
C MET A 46 2.36 -0.07 11.02
N TYR A 47 2.67 -0.50 12.25
CA TYR A 47 2.05 -0.02 13.48
C TYR A 47 2.95 0.91 14.31
N ASN A 48 4.15 1.21 13.82
CA ASN A 48 5.15 2.02 14.53
C ASN A 48 5.47 1.48 15.95
N VAL A 49 5.58 0.16 16.06
CA VAL A 49 5.98 -0.57 17.27
C VAL A 49 7.34 -1.25 17.03
N THR A 50 7.96 -1.78 18.08
CA THR A 50 9.18 -2.58 17.90
C THR A 50 8.84 -4.06 17.74
N THR A 51 9.68 -4.82 17.02
CA THR A 51 9.53 -6.28 16.94
C THR A 51 9.57 -6.90 18.34
N GLY A 52 10.44 -6.40 19.23
CA GLY A 52 10.53 -6.85 20.62
C GLY A 52 9.23 -6.66 21.40
N ASP A 53 8.49 -5.57 21.18
CA ASP A 53 7.20 -5.37 21.86
C ASP A 53 6.13 -6.33 21.36
N ILE A 54 6.15 -6.67 20.06
CA ILE A 54 5.28 -7.72 19.52
C ILE A 54 5.67 -9.08 20.11
N VAL A 55 6.95 -9.42 20.19
CA VAL A 55 7.42 -10.71 20.73
C VAL A 55 7.05 -10.87 22.20
N LYS A 56 7.16 -9.80 23.01
CA LYS A 56 6.72 -9.82 24.42
C LYS A 56 5.24 -10.21 24.57
N MET A 57 4.38 -9.76 23.66
CA MET A 57 2.95 -10.09 23.66
C MET A 57 2.63 -11.42 22.98
N ASN A 58 3.55 -11.95 22.16
CA ASN A 58 3.41 -13.17 21.37
C ASN A 58 4.70 -14.01 21.44
N PRO A 59 4.95 -14.70 22.58
CA PRO A 59 6.16 -15.50 22.74
C PRO A 59 6.32 -16.55 21.62
N GLY A 60 7.52 -16.65 21.03
CA GLY A 60 7.85 -17.54 19.92
C GLY A 60 7.69 -16.94 18.51
N SER A 61 7.10 -15.74 18.40
CA SER A 61 6.93 -15.05 17.11
C SER A 61 8.22 -14.53 16.46
N ASP A 62 9.31 -14.45 17.23
CA ASP A 62 10.67 -14.18 16.76
C ASP A 62 11.25 -15.35 15.95
N GLN A 63 10.83 -16.59 16.26
CA GLN A 63 11.27 -17.78 15.57
C GLN A 63 10.43 -18.06 14.32
N LYS A 64 9.10 -17.92 14.47
CA LYS A 64 8.14 -18.27 13.43
C LYS A 64 6.84 -17.49 13.54
N ILE A 65 6.36 -17.03 12.38
CA ILE A 65 5.00 -16.54 12.17
C ILE A 65 4.42 -17.21 10.93
N LYS A 66 3.10 -17.45 10.90
CA LYS A 66 2.42 -18.02 9.71
C LYS A 66 1.30 -17.13 9.22
N THR A 67 1.11 -17.10 7.90
CA THR A 67 -0.04 -16.47 7.27
C THR A 67 -1.33 -17.04 7.85
N GLY A 68 -2.27 -16.16 8.21
CA GLY A 68 -3.55 -16.49 8.85
C GLY A 68 -3.51 -16.58 10.37
N GLU A 69 -2.33 -16.61 11.01
CA GLU A 69 -2.23 -16.49 12.47
C GLU A 69 -2.48 -15.05 12.92
N THR A 70 -2.94 -14.88 14.16
CA THR A 70 -3.24 -13.58 14.75
C THR A 70 -2.20 -13.21 15.79
N LEU A 71 -1.64 -12.00 15.68
CA LEU A 71 -0.72 -11.41 16.65
C LEU A 71 -1.43 -10.34 17.49
N LYS A 72 -1.12 -10.31 18.79
CA LYS A 72 -1.42 -9.19 19.68
C LYS A 72 -0.43 -8.08 19.43
N ILE A 73 -0.88 -6.95 18.93
CA ILE A 73 -0.03 -5.79 18.66
C ILE A 73 -0.28 -4.72 19.72
N PRO A 74 0.75 -4.22 20.43
CA PRO A 74 0.56 -3.22 21.46
C PRO A 74 -0.04 -1.94 20.90
N GLN A 75 -1.05 -1.41 21.60
CA GLN A 75 -1.62 -0.09 21.35
C GLN A 75 -0.82 0.91 22.18
N LYS A 76 0.02 1.73 21.54
CA LYS A 76 0.73 2.81 22.24
C LYS A 76 -0.28 3.93 22.54
N ASN A 77 -0.67 4.06 23.81
CA ASN A 77 -1.51 5.15 24.30
C ASN A 77 -0.62 6.20 25.00
N SER A 78 0.14 7.02 24.27
CA SER A 78 0.92 8.09 24.90
C SER A 78 1.13 9.28 23.96
N GLY A 79 0.17 10.21 23.95
CA GLY A 79 0.32 11.55 23.35
C GLY A 79 -0.90 12.04 22.55
N THR A 80 -1.07 13.37 22.48
CA THR A 80 -2.18 14.11 21.85
C THR A 80 -2.31 13.97 20.33
N GLU A 81 -1.44 13.21 19.67
CA GLU A 81 -1.40 13.05 18.20
C GLU A 81 -1.31 11.58 17.73
N GLN A 82 -1.53 10.58 18.60
CA GLN A 82 -1.32 9.18 18.21
C GLN A 82 -2.54 8.52 17.54
N GLN A 83 -2.27 7.79 16.45
CA GLN A 83 -3.23 7.00 15.68
C GLN A 83 -3.69 5.79 16.49
N MET A 84 -5.01 5.64 16.68
CA MET A 84 -5.59 4.45 17.30
C MET A 84 -5.84 3.40 16.22
N PHE A 85 -5.48 2.14 16.46
CA PHE A 85 -5.82 1.04 15.56
C PHE A 85 -7.02 0.24 16.10
N HIS A 86 -7.90 -0.18 15.20
CA HIS A 86 -9.07 -1.01 15.53
C HIS A 86 -9.15 -2.21 14.60
N THR A 87 -9.32 -3.40 15.17
CA THR A 87 -9.62 -4.63 14.42
C THR A 87 -11.13 -4.77 14.30
N ILE A 88 -11.66 -4.79 13.07
CA ILE A 88 -13.10 -4.91 12.82
C ILE A 88 -13.62 -6.22 13.42
N GLN A 89 -14.65 -6.12 14.26
CA GLN A 89 -15.31 -7.23 14.92
C GLN A 89 -16.60 -7.63 14.20
N SER A 90 -17.11 -8.81 14.53
CA SER A 90 -18.38 -9.30 13.99
C SER A 90 -19.53 -8.34 14.29
N GLY A 91 -20.31 -8.00 13.25
CA GLY A 91 -21.49 -7.14 13.36
C GLY A 91 -21.21 -5.63 13.45
N GLU A 92 -19.95 -5.21 13.33
CA GLU A 92 -19.58 -3.79 13.21
C GLU A 92 -19.83 -3.26 11.79
N THR A 93 -20.29 -2.02 11.71
CA THR A 93 -20.44 -1.25 10.47
C THR A 93 -19.66 0.05 10.61
N LEU A 94 -19.31 0.69 9.51
CA LEU A 94 -18.63 1.99 9.53
C LEU A 94 -19.42 3.01 10.36
N TYR A 95 -20.75 3.03 10.21
CA TYR A 95 -21.64 3.85 11.05
C TYR A 95 -21.52 3.55 12.55
N LYS A 96 -21.50 2.28 12.96
CA LYS A 96 -21.32 1.95 14.39
C LYS A 96 -19.95 2.41 14.91
N LEU A 97 -18.92 2.36 14.08
CA LEU A 97 -17.59 2.85 14.43
C LEU A 97 -17.57 4.39 14.55
N THR A 98 -18.29 5.13 13.70
CA THR A 98 -18.40 6.58 13.85
C THR A 98 -19.04 6.96 15.19
N GLN A 99 -20.10 6.25 15.58
CA GLN A 99 -20.77 6.47 16.87
C GLN A 99 -19.88 6.09 18.05
N ARG A 100 -19.15 4.96 17.95
CA ARG A 100 -18.27 4.50 19.02
C ARG A 100 -17.13 5.47 19.30
N TYR A 101 -16.47 5.96 18.25
CA TYR A 101 -15.26 6.77 18.40
C TYR A 101 -15.54 8.28 18.35
N GLY A 102 -16.76 8.69 18.01
CA GLY A 102 -17.12 10.10 17.86
C GLY A 102 -16.35 10.76 16.72
N VAL A 103 -16.15 10.06 15.60
CA VAL A 103 -15.42 10.55 14.42
C VAL A 103 -16.21 10.26 13.16
N THR A 104 -16.21 11.17 12.18
CA THR A 104 -17.02 11.01 10.96
C THR A 104 -16.49 9.91 10.04
N ALA A 105 -17.40 9.32 9.25
CA ALA A 105 -17.04 8.29 8.25
C ALA A 105 -15.99 8.82 7.26
N GLN A 106 -16.12 10.08 6.84
CA GLN A 106 -15.15 10.73 5.96
C GLN A 106 -13.75 10.76 6.55
N ARG A 107 -13.58 11.09 7.84
CA ARG A 107 -12.25 11.09 8.47
C ARG A 107 -11.69 9.69 8.63
N ILE A 108 -12.52 8.69 8.95
CA ILE A 108 -12.08 7.28 8.98
C ILE A 108 -11.61 6.85 7.57
N CYS A 109 -12.38 7.15 6.51
CA CYS A 109 -12.00 6.83 5.14
C CYS A 109 -10.71 7.56 4.71
N GLN A 110 -10.53 8.84 5.09
CA GLN A 110 -9.32 9.59 4.80
C GLN A 110 -8.08 9.02 5.49
N ALA A 111 -8.23 8.52 6.72
CA ALA A 111 -7.15 7.85 7.44
C ALA A 111 -6.82 6.45 6.86
N ASN A 112 -7.76 5.86 6.11
CA ASN A 112 -7.66 4.54 5.51
C ASN A 112 -7.92 4.59 4.00
N PRO A 113 -7.04 5.23 3.20
CA PRO A 113 -7.23 5.39 1.76
C PRO A 113 -7.33 4.07 0.96
N GLY A 114 -6.89 2.95 1.53
CA GLY A 114 -7.07 1.62 0.94
C GLY A 114 -8.38 0.92 1.30
N LEU A 115 -9.19 1.50 2.19
CA LEU A 115 -10.43 0.91 2.67
C LEU A 115 -11.60 1.29 1.77
N SER A 116 -12.49 0.33 1.56
CA SER A 116 -13.68 0.40 0.73
C SER A 116 -14.76 -0.52 1.31
N ALA A 117 -15.98 -0.44 0.81
CA ALA A 117 -17.04 -1.35 1.22
C ALA A 117 -16.70 -2.83 0.92
N GLU A 118 -15.99 -3.09 -0.18
CA GLU A 118 -15.63 -4.45 -0.59
C GLU A 118 -14.66 -5.14 0.37
N ASN A 119 -13.78 -4.37 1.03
CA ASN A 119 -12.75 -4.89 1.93
C ASN A 119 -12.96 -4.49 3.40
N PHE A 120 -14.05 -3.79 3.75
CA PHE A 120 -14.46 -3.58 5.14
C PHE A 120 -15.02 -4.89 5.73
N ARG A 121 -14.15 -5.72 6.30
CA ARG A 121 -14.47 -7.09 6.76
C ARG A 121 -13.90 -7.38 8.14
N ILE A 122 -14.53 -8.32 8.84
CA ILE A 122 -14.08 -8.83 10.14
C ILE A 122 -12.59 -9.23 10.07
N GLY A 123 -11.82 -8.84 11.09
CA GLY A 123 -10.40 -9.14 11.20
C GLY A 123 -9.48 -8.14 10.50
N GLN A 124 -10.02 -7.24 9.66
CA GLN A 124 -9.24 -6.15 9.08
C GLN A 124 -8.91 -5.11 10.14
N VAL A 125 -7.69 -4.59 10.09
CA VAL A 125 -7.27 -3.48 10.94
C VAL A 125 -7.47 -2.17 10.19
N ILE A 126 -7.95 -1.15 10.90
CA ILE A 126 -8.13 0.20 10.39
C ILE A 126 -7.57 1.23 11.38
N VAL A 127 -7.17 2.38 10.86
CA VAL A 127 -6.82 3.56 11.64
C VAL A 127 -8.10 4.30 12.04
N ILE A 128 -8.24 4.55 13.34
CA ILE A 128 -9.22 5.47 13.90
C ILE A 128 -8.49 6.80 14.17
N PRO A 129 -8.81 7.89 13.43
CA PRO A 129 -8.18 9.17 13.66
C PRO A 129 -8.63 9.77 15.00
N ALA A 130 -7.78 10.63 15.58
CA ALA A 130 -8.10 11.31 16.83
C ALA A 130 -9.39 12.15 16.69
N LYS A 131 -10.22 12.10 17.73
CA LYS A 131 -11.37 13.00 17.86
C LYS A 131 -10.82 14.42 17.98
N VAL A 132 -11.21 15.29 17.05
CA VAL A 132 -10.88 16.71 17.15
C VAL A 132 -11.95 17.34 18.04
N THR A 133 -11.53 18.09 19.06
CA THR A 133 -12.43 18.94 19.85
C THR A 133 -12.86 20.13 18.99
N ASP A 134 -14.16 20.21 18.71
CA ASP A 134 -15.09 21.22 18.14
C ASP A 134 -14.59 22.51 17.43
N SER A 135 -13.35 22.94 17.60
CA SER A 135 -12.82 24.20 17.03
C SER A 135 -12.43 24.10 15.54
N GLU A 136 -12.20 22.91 14.99
CA GLU A 136 -11.90 22.73 13.55
C GLU A 136 -13.15 22.36 12.71
N GLU A 137 -14.26 21.95 13.33
CA GLU A 137 -15.49 21.57 12.61
C GLU A 137 -16.15 22.75 11.89
N ILE A 138 -15.97 23.97 12.39
CA ILE A 138 -16.52 25.19 11.77
C ILE A 138 -15.76 25.53 10.48
N ILE A 139 -14.43 25.31 10.44
CA ILE A 139 -13.58 25.75 9.33
C ILE A 139 -13.76 24.85 8.09
N MET A 140 -14.04 23.55 8.24
CA MET A 140 -14.22 22.65 7.10
C MET A 140 -15.60 22.73 6.43
N ASN A 141 -16.65 23.08 7.19
CA ASN A 141 -18.00 23.21 6.65
C ASN A 141 -18.25 24.57 5.97
N GLU A 142 -17.60 25.65 6.42
CA GLU A 142 -17.75 26.97 5.81
C GLU A 142 -17.10 27.07 4.42
N VAL A 143 -16.00 26.35 4.15
CA VAL A 143 -15.31 26.39 2.84
C VAL A 143 -16.13 25.72 1.72
N LYS A 144 -17.02 24.78 2.05
CA LYS A 144 -17.93 24.14 1.08
C LYS A 144 -19.19 24.98 0.82
N ALA A 145 -19.63 25.78 1.79
CA ALA A 145 -20.78 26.68 1.66
C ALA A 145 -20.45 28.01 0.95
N ALA A 146 -19.18 28.43 0.92
CA ALA A 146 -18.75 29.71 0.37
C ALA A 146 -18.68 29.80 -1.18
N GLN A 147 -18.99 28.74 -1.93
CA GLN A 147 -18.92 28.74 -3.41
C GLN A 147 -20.25 28.98 -4.14
N THR A 148 -21.32 29.35 -3.45
CA THR A 148 -22.54 29.85 -4.08
C THR A 148 -22.79 31.29 -3.66
N THR A 149 -22.26 32.24 -4.43
CA THR A 149 -22.54 33.67 -4.25
C THR A 149 -23.81 34.08 -5.01
N LYS A 150 -24.72 34.76 -4.30
CA LYS A 150 -25.23 36.09 -4.67
C LYS A 150 -25.83 36.80 -3.44
N PRO A 151 -25.81 38.15 -3.42
CA PRO A 151 -25.75 38.96 -2.19
C PRO A 151 -27.13 39.40 -1.70
N VAL A 152 -27.21 39.93 -0.46
CA VAL A 152 -27.83 41.23 -0.11
C VAL A 152 -27.86 41.43 1.42
N THR A 153 -27.17 42.49 1.83
CA THR A 153 -27.54 43.60 2.73
C THR A 153 -28.12 43.39 4.13
N THR A 154 -27.42 44.07 5.05
CA THR A 154 -27.67 44.52 6.42
C THR A 154 -29.09 45.04 6.74
N SER A 155 -29.65 44.65 7.90
CA SER A 155 -30.40 45.56 8.80
C SER A 155 -30.72 44.95 10.19
N THR A 156 -30.81 45.84 11.16
CA THR A 156 -30.82 45.74 12.63
C THR A 156 -32.24 45.44 13.23
N PRO A 157 -32.48 45.54 14.56
CA PRO A 157 -32.88 44.48 15.49
C PRO A 157 -34.41 44.21 15.68
N LEU A 158 -34.70 43.00 16.19
CA LEU A 158 -36.02 42.35 16.34
C LEU A 158 -37.01 43.03 17.32
N LYS A 159 -38.24 43.29 16.86
CA LYS A 159 -39.48 43.23 17.65
C LYS A 159 -40.10 41.82 17.52
N PRO A 160 -40.75 41.25 18.56
CA PRO A 160 -41.38 39.94 18.43
C PRO A 160 -42.60 40.02 17.50
N ASN A 161 -42.53 39.32 16.37
CA ASN A 161 -43.56 39.26 15.34
C ASN A 161 -44.64 38.24 15.77
N CYS A 162 -45.76 38.72 16.34
CA CYS A 162 -46.92 37.88 16.71
C CYS A 162 -47.80 37.65 15.48
N ARG A 163 -48.02 36.39 15.11
CA ARG A 163 -48.92 35.95 14.03
C ARG A 163 -50.39 35.95 14.46
N ASP A 164 -50.64 35.55 15.70
CA ASP A 164 -52.00 35.41 16.26
C ASP A 164 -51.99 35.60 17.79
N MET A 165 -53.15 35.83 18.38
CA MET A 165 -53.35 35.94 19.83
C MET A 165 -54.29 34.83 20.32
N HIS A 166 -53.75 33.88 21.09
CA HIS A 166 -54.50 32.75 21.62
C HIS A 166 -55.03 33.03 23.04
N LYS A 167 -56.35 32.92 23.23
CA LYS A 167 -56.96 33.00 24.57
C LYS A 167 -56.95 31.62 25.22
N VAL A 168 -56.27 31.50 26.35
CA VAL A 168 -56.11 30.23 27.08
C VAL A 168 -57.46 29.72 27.60
N GLU A 169 -57.84 28.53 27.18
CA GLU A 169 -59.01 27.79 27.62
C GLU A 169 -58.73 26.87 28.82
N ARG A 170 -59.80 26.30 29.39
CA ARG A 170 -59.70 25.45 30.59
C ARG A 170 -58.97 24.14 30.25
N LYS A 171 -57.92 23.82 31.03
CA LYS A 171 -57.05 22.62 30.94
C LYS A 171 -55.98 22.64 29.83
N GLU A 172 -55.75 23.78 29.18
CA GLU A 172 -54.62 23.93 28.27
C GLU A 172 -53.28 24.10 29.01
N THR A 173 -52.19 23.67 28.38
CA THR A 173 -50.80 23.75 28.86
C THR A 173 -49.92 24.40 27.80
N ILE A 174 -48.70 24.84 28.18
CA ILE A 174 -47.72 25.38 27.22
C ILE A 174 -47.44 24.37 26.10
N PHE A 175 -47.36 23.08 26.45
CA PHE A 175 -47.26 21.98 25.50
C PHE A 175 -48.47 21.85 24.57
N SER A 176 -49.71 21.93 25.09
CA SER A 176 -50.90 21.80 24.23
C SER A 176 -51.07 22.98 23.27
N ILE A 177 -50.74 24.20 23.73
CA ILE A 177 -50.86 25.42 22.92
C ILE A 177 -49.74 25.50 21.87
N SER A 178 -48.49 25.23 22.25
CA SER A 178 -47.37 25.20 21.29
C SER A 178 -47.63 24.19 20.16
N ARG A 179 -48.15 23.01 20.50
CA ARG A 179 -48.57 22.00 19.53
C ARG A 179 -49.77 22.42 18.68
N LEU A 180 -50.75 23.13 19.25
CA LEU A 180 -51.91 23.65 18.52
C LEU A 180 -51.48 24.62 17.39
N TYR A 181 -50.45 25.43 17.64
CA TYR A 181 -49.97 26.45 16.69
C TYR A 181 -48.76 26.03 15.85
N GLY A 182 -48.26 24.80 16.03
CA GLY A 182 -47.13 24.27 15.26
C GLY A 182 -45.80 24.97 15.55
N ILE A 183 -45.59 25.38 16.80
CA ILE A 183 -44.37 26.03 17.30
C ILE A 183 -43.80 25.23 18.48
N THR A 184 -42.54 25.45 18.83
CA THR A 184 -41.95 24.83 20.02
C THR A 184 -42.39 25.51 21.32
N GLU A 185 -42.36 24.80 22.45
CA GLU A 185 -42.58 25.42 23.76
C GLU A 185 -41.58 26.56 24.02
N ALA A 186 -40.33 26.40 23.57
CA ALA A 186 -39.30 27.43 23.68
C ALA A 186 -39.65 28.70 22.89
N GLU A 187 -40.22 28.56 21.69
CA GLU A 187 -40.69 29.69 20.88
C GLU A 187 -41.92 30.38 21.49
N LEU A 188 -42.87 29.59 22.02
CA LEU A 188 -44.04 30.14 22.72
C LEU A 188 -43.63 30.88 24.01
N ILE A 189 -42.68 30.35 24.78
CA ILE A 189 -42.14 31.01 25.98
C ILE A 189 -41.28 32.23 25.61
N ALA A 190 -40.55 32.19 24.50
CA ALA A 190 -39.76 33.33 24.03
C ALA A 190 -40.65 34.50 23.58
N ALA A 191 -41.81 34.21 22.98
CA ALA A 191 -42.80 35.21 22.59
C ALA A 191 -43.65 35.72 23.75
N ASN A 192 -43.71 34.99 24.86
CA ASN A 192 -44.47 35.34 26.08
C ASN A 192 -43.57 35.15 27.32
N PRO A 193 -42.56 36.02 27.55
CA PRO A 193 -41.55 35.84 28.59
C PRO A 193 -42.11 35.68 30.01
N GLU A 194 -43.30 36.21 30.28
CA GLU A 194 -44.00 36.08 31.55
C GLU A 194 -44.40 34.64 31.90
N LEU A 195 -44.41 33.71 30.93
CA LEU A 195 -44.59 32.27 31.18
C LEU A 195 -43.41 31.61 31.90
N ARG A 196 -42.25 32.29 32.00
CA ARG A 196 -41.09 31.79 32.76
C ARG A 196 -41.26 31.91 34.27
N THR A 197 -42.06 32.88 34.71
CA THR A 197 -42.26 33.21 36.13
C THR A 197 -43.68 32.94 36.60
N GLU A 198 -44.67 32.93 35.70
CA GLU A 198 -46.07 32.70 36.03
C GLU A 198 -46.60 31.38 35.45
N LYS A 199 -47.43 30.67 36.22
CA LYS A 199 -48.20 29.53 35.70
C LYS A 199 -49.31 30.03 34.76
N LEU A 200 -49.54 29.30 33.67
CA LEU A 200 -50.57 29.56 32.67
C LEU A 200 -51.98 29.60 33.30
N LYS A 201 -52.73 30.70 33.09
CA LYS A 201 -54.08 30.92 33.66
C LYS A 201 -55.13 31.05 32.56
N LYS A 202 -56.30 30.45 32.79
CA LYS A 202 -57.47 30.55 31.90
C LYS A 202 -57.83 32.02 31.64
N GLY A 203 -58.11 32.35 30.38
CA GLY A 203 -58.57 33.65 29.93
C GLY A 203 -57.46 34.65 29.58
N LYS A 204 -56.18 34.30 29.81
CA LYS A 204 -55.02 35.12 29.41
C LYS A 204 -54.80 34.96 27.90
N PHE A 205 -54.39 36.03 27.23
CA PHE A 205 -54.03 36.00 25.81
C PHE A 205 -52.51 35.79 25.66
N LEU A 206 -52.11 34.87 24.80
CA LEU A 206 -50.71 34.60 24.45
C LEU A 206 -50.42 35.02 22.99
N CYS A 207 -49.31 35.70 22.78
CA CYS A 207 -48.75 35.95 21.45
C CYS A 207 -48.21 34.65 20.86
N ILE A 208 -48.74 34.26 19.71
CA ILE A 208 -48.25 33.13 18.92
C ILE A 208 -47.30 33.69 17.86
N PRO A 209 -45.98 33.41 17.90
CA PRO A 209 -45.04 33.91 16.91
C PRO A 209 -45.22 33.23 15.55
N TYR A 210 -44.73 33.86 14.48
CA TYR A 210 -44.60 33.16 13.20
C TYR A 210 -43.65 31.97 13.38
N PRO A 211 -44.01 30.76 12.88
CA PRO A 211 -43.06 29.66 12.78
C PRO A 211 -41.89 30.18 11.96
N LYS A 212 -40.66 30.11 12.48
CA LYS A 212 -39.48 30.34 11.64
C LYS A 212 -39.53 29.29 10.54
N ASP A 213 -39.34 29.71 9.28
CA ASP A 213 -39.34 28.83 8.11
C ASP A 213 -38.35 27.69 8.32
N THR A 214 -38.87 26.63 8.93
CA THR A 214 -38.33 25.30 8.84
C THR A 214 -38.84 24.89 7.47
N LYS A 215 -37.92 24.85 6.49
CA LYS A 215 -38.22 24.30 5.16
C LYS A 215 -39.12 23.09 5.34
N THR A 216 -40.29 23.17 4.70
CA THR A 216 -41.35 22.17 4.68
C THR A 216 -40.78 20.76 4.64
N GLU A 217 -40.81 20.06 5.77
CA GLU A 217 -40.85 18.60 5.80
C GLU A 217 -42.29 18.21 5.41
N THR A 218 -42.44 17.72 4.18
CA THR A 218 -43.54 16.83 3.79
C THR A 218 -43.75 15.74 4.86
N PRO A 219 -44.98 15.19 5.01
CA PRO A 219 -45.33 14.29 6.11
C PRO A 219 -44.34 13.13 6.19
N VAL A 220 -43.46 13.17 7.19
CA VAL A 220 -42.58 12.06 7.52
C VAL A 220 -43.48 11.00 8.13
N ASN A 221 -43.88 10.05 7.28
CA ASN A 221 -44.12 8.68 7.72
C ASN A 221 -43.11 8.36 8.81
N ASN A 222 -43.57 7.92 9.99
CA ASN A 222 -42.72 7.30 11.00
C ASN A 222 -42.02 6.10 10.36
N THR A 223 -40.92 6.39 9.69
CA THR A 223 -39.98 5.46 9.10
C THR A 223 -38.79 5.55 10.03
N PRO A 224 -38.36 4.45 10.68
CA PRO A 224 -37.19 4.47 11.54
C PRO A 224 -36.02 5.11 10.77
N ALA A 225 -35.26 6.00 11.42
CA ALA A 225 -34.08 6.63 10.83
C ALA A 225 -33.22 5.55 10.17
N VAL A 226 -33.14 5.58 8.83
CA VAL A 226 -32.45 4.56 8.06
C VAL A 226 -30.96 4.68 8.37
N ILE A 227 -30.42 3.70 9.08
CA ILE A 227 -28.98 3.64 9.35
C ILE A 227 -28.27 3.52 8.00
N PRO A 228 -27.34 4.44 7.67
CA PRO A 228 -26.65 4.38 6.39
C PRO A 228 -25.82 3.11 6.29
N THR A 229 -25.82 2.52 5.10
CA THR A 229 -25.00 1.36 4.77
C THR A 229 -23.54 1.76 4.60
N ASP A 230 -22.63 0.79 4.72
CA ASP A 230 -21.20 1.03 4.49
C ASP A 230 -20.96 1.54 3.07
N ASP A 231 -21.62 0.98 2.06
CA ASP A 231 -21.54 1.43 0.66
C ASP A 231 -21.87 2.92 0.51
N GLN A 232 -22.94 3.39 1.15
CA GLN A 232 -23.33 4.80 1.13
C GLN A 232 -22.24 5.68 1.74
N LEU A 233 -21.76 5.34 2.94
CA LEU A 233 -20.74 6.12 3.66
C LEU A 233 -19.40 6.15 2.92
N PHE A 234 -18.98 5.03 2.33
CA PHE A 234 -17.77 4.99 1.51
C PHE A 234 -17.93 5.83 0.24
N ASN A 235 -19.09 5.75 -0.44
CA ASN A 235 -19.33 6.53 -1.65
C ASN A 235 -19.36 8.04 -1.38
N GLU A 236 -19.99 8.48 -0.30
CA GLU A 236 -19.99 9.88 0.14
C GLU A 236 -18.60 10.39 0.52
N SER A 237 -17.73 9.49 0.99
CA SER A 237 -16.36 9.82 1.40
C SER A 237 -15.35 9.83 0.24
N LYS A 238 -15.74 9.37 -0.97
CA LYS A 238 -14.84 9.31 -2.12
C LYS A 238 -14.48 10.70 -2.63
N LYS A 239 -13.20 10.92 -2.93
CA LYS A 239 -12.75 12.10 -3.69
C LYS A 239 -13.36 12.08 -5.09
N GLU A 240 -13.86 13.22 -5.55
CA GLU A 240 -14.31 13.39 -6.94
C GLU A 240 -13.15 13.16 -7.91
N ALA A 241 -13.47 12.56 -9.06
CA ALA A 241 -12.50 12.35 -10.12
C ALA A 241 -12.13 13.69 -10.76
N ARG A 242 -10.84 13.99 -10.84
CA ARG A 242 -10.28 15.20 -11.44
C ARG A 242 -9.27 14.80 -12.51
N LYS A 243 -9.49 15.31 -13.72
CA LYS A 243 -8.51 15.22 -14.80
C LYS A 243 -7.34 16.16 -14.50
N ILE A 244 -6.13 15.73 -14.85
CA ILE A 244 -4.93 16.55 -14.78
C ILE A 244 -4.60 16.96 -16.21
N SER A 245 -4.73 18.26 -16.52
CA SER A 245 -4.46 18.77 -17.87
C SER A 245 -2.97 18.85 -18.17
N THR A 246 -2.20 19.32 -17.19
CA THR A 246 -0.74 19.39 -17.24
C THR A 246 -0.20 18.73 -15.98
N ILE A 247 0.57 17.66 -16.14
CA ILE A 247 1.16 16.93 -15.02
C ILE A 247 2.37 17.71 -14.52
N LYS A 248 2.37 18.09 -13.25
CA LYS A 248 3.52 18.69 -12.58
C LYS A 248 4.33 17.59 -11.90
N ALA A 249 5.49 17.29 -12.45
CA ALA A 249 6.37 16.24 -11.97
C ALA A 249 7.71 16.82 -11.47
N ALA A 250 8.18 16.33 -10.33
CA ALA A 250 9.51 16.62 -9.82
C ALA A 250 10.40 15.38 -9.83
N VAL A 251 11.67 15.52 -10.20
CA VAL A 251 12.71 14.51 -10.07
C VAL A 251 13.74 15.00 -9.07
N MET A 252 13.89 14.29 -7.95
CA MET A 252 14.78 14.62 -6.84
C MET A 252 15.86 13.56 -6.71
N LEU A 253 17.02 13.79 -7.33
CA LEU A 253 18.13 12.82 -7.39
C LEU A 253 19.46 13.49 -7.02
N PRO A 254 20.44 12.71 -6.52
CA PRO A 254 21.77 13.23 -6.22
C PRO A 254 22.57 13.36 -7.52
N PHE A 255 22.31 14.41 -8.30
CA PHE A 255 23.03 14.69 -9.55
C PHE A 255 24.47 15.14 -9.30
N MET A 256 24.77 15.64 -8.10
CA MET A 256 26.13 16.00 -7.65
C MET A 256 26.82 16.94 -8.65
N THR A 257 26.06 17.93 -9.14
CA THR A 257 26.48 18.86 -10.21
C THR A 257 27.66 19.75 -9.81
N ASP A 258 27.97 19.83 -8.52
CA ASP A 258 29.13 20.54 -7.98
C ASP A 258 30.45 19.75 -8.08
N GLY A 259 30.40 18.49 -8.56
CA GLY A 259 31.56 17.64 -8.76
C GLY A 259 32.16 17.05 -7.47
N LYS A 260 31.52 17.24 -6.31
CA LYS A 260 32.03 16.75 -5.01
C LYS A 260 31.58 15.33 -4.66
N GLY A 261 30.84 14.69 -5.56
CA GLY A 261 30.21 13.40 -5.37
C GLY A 261 30.96 12.20 -5.97
N ASN A 262 30.41 11.01 -5.78
CA ASN A 262 30.90 9.81 -6.45
C ASN A 262 30.54 9.88 -7.95
N ARG A 263 31.55 9.84 -8.82
CA ARG A 263 31.37 9.99 -10.27
C ARG A 263 30.55 8.86 -10.91
N ASP A 264 30.72 7.62 -10.44
CA ASP A 264 29.97 6.49 -10.97
C ASP A 264 28.49 6.60 -10.60
N GLU A 265 28.22 7.05 -9.38
CA GLU A 265 26.87 7.33 -8.91
C GLU A 265 26.21 8.48 -9.67
N GLN A 266 26.91 9.60 -9.82
CA GLN A 266 26.47 10.71 -10.67
C GLN A 266 26.10 10.21 -12.07
N THR A 267 26.96 9.39 -12.69
CA THR A 267 26.72 8.85 -14.03
C THR A 267 25.45 8.00 -14.07
N ARG A 268 25.21 7.15 -13.06
CA ARG A 268 23.97 6.35 -12.94
C ARG A 268 22.72 7.23 -12.75
N MET A 269 22.80 8.28 -11.93
CA MET A 269 21.66 9.20 -11.70
C MET A 269 21.32 10.02 -12.95
N VAL A 270 22.35 10.50 -13.66
CA VAL A 270 22.16 11.19 -14.94
C VAL A 270 21.55 10.24 -15.97
N GLU A 271 22.06 9.02 -16.10
CA GLU A 271 21.51 8.02 -17.02
C GLU A 271 20.04 7.68 -16.72
N TYR A 272 19.66 7.56 -15.44
CA TYR A 272 18.25 7.41 -15.07
C TYR A 272 17.40 8.59 -15.54
N TYR A 273 17.89 9.81 -15.33
CA TYR A 273 17.17 11.02 -15.73
C TYR A 273 17.07 11.15 -17.25
N GLU A 274 18.10 10.77 -18.01
CA GLU A 274 18.09 10.69 -19.47
C GLU A 274 17.00 9.73 -19.97
N GLY A 275 16.92 8.53 -19.39
CA GLY A 275 15.82 7.60 -19.67
C GLY A 275 14.44 8.15 -19.32
N PHE A 276 14.33 8.85 -18.20
CA PHE A 276 13.10 9.52 -17.78
C PHE A 276 12.67 10.62 -18.77
N LEU A 277 13.61 11.40 -19.28
CA LEU A 277 13.33 12.42 -20.30
C LEU A 277 12.82 11.80 -21.61
N MET A 278 13.36 10.65 -22.02
CA MET A 278 12.84 9.91 -23.18
C MET A 278 11.39 9.43 -22.97
N ALA A 279 11.00 9.08 -21.74
CA ALA A 279 9.61 8.75 -21.43
C ALA A 279 8.69 9.99 -21.49
N VAL A 280 9.17 11.13 -20.99
CA VAL A 280 8.46 12.41 -21.09
C VAL A 280 8.25 12.80 -22.55
N ASP A 281 9.30 12.68 -23.37
CA ASP A 281 9.25 12.94 -24.81
C ASP A 281 8.20 12.04 -25.50
N SER A 282 8.29 10.74 -25.27
CA SER A 282 7.34 9.73 -25.81
C SER A 282 5.88 9.99 -25.42
N LEU A 283 5.62 10.63 -24.29
CA LEU A 283 4.28 11.01 -23.84
C LEU A 283 3.82 12.35 -24.41
N LYS A 284 4.74 13.31 -24.56
CA LYS A 284 4.47 14.59 -25.22
C LYS A 284 4.08 14.41 -26.69
N GLU A 285 4.76 13.51 -27.40
CA GLU A 285 4.36 13.12 -28.77
C GLU A 285 2.94 12.53 -28.84
N LYS A 286 2.44 11.96 -27.74
CA LYS A 286 1.07 11.44 -27.59
C LYS A 286 0.07 12.47 -27.03
N GLY A 287 0.46 13.75 -26.96
CA GLY A 287 -0.39 14.85 -26.54
C GLY A 287 -0.48 15.07 -25.02
N VAL A 288 0.37 14.43 -24.22
CA VAL A 288 0.39 14.63 -22.76
C VAL A 288 1.20 15.89 -22.43
N SER A 289 0.61 16.83 -21.68
CA SER A 289 1.32 18.01 -21.20
C SER A 289 1.98 17.73 -19.83
N ILE A 290 3.28 17.99 -19.75
CA ILE A 290 4.11 17.70 -18.57
C ILE A 290 5.04 18.88 -18.30
N ASP A 291 4.95 19.42 -17.08
CA ASP A 291 5.88 20.38 -16.50
C ASP A 291 6.84 19.62 -15.58
N LEU A 292 8.11 19.53 -15.97
CA LEU A 292 9.13 18.75 -15.28
C LEU A 292 10.12 19.67 -14.54
N TYR A 293 10.33 19.37 -13.27
CA TYR A 293 11.27 20.07 -12.40
C TYR A 293 12.32 19.10 -11.87
N SER A 294 13.60 19.42 -12.02
CA SER A 294 14.70 18.57 -11.54
C SER A 294 15.45 19.26 -10.40
N TYR A 295 15.69 18.53 -9.33
CA TYR A 295 16.37 19.03 -8.12
C TYR A 295 17.54 18.13 -7.75
N ASP A 296 18.71 18.73 -7.54
CA ASP A 296 19.92 18.04 -7.10
C ASP A 296 19.97 17.91 -5.58
N THR A 297 19.76 16.69 -5.09
CA THR A 297 19.74 16.42 -3.65
C THR A 297 21.12 16.38 -3.02
N HIS A 298 22.21 16.36 -3.82
CA HIS A 298 23.60 16.31 -3.34
C HIS A 298 23.88 15.20 -2.29
N ASN A 299 23.03 14.18 -2.24
CA ASN A 299 23.02 13.16 -1.18
C ASN A 299 23.17 13.74 0.24
N ASN A 300 22.46 14.84 0.56
CA ASN A 300 22.49 15.39 1.91
C ASN A 300 21.15 15.97 2.38
N THR A 301 20.91 15.86 3.68
CA THR A 301 19.65 16.25 4.33
C THR A 301 19.35 17.74 4.23
N SER A 302 20.38 18.60 4.27
CA SER A 302 20.21 20.05 4.16
C SER A 302 19.67 20.46 2.79
N SER A 303 20.17 19.85 1.72
CA SER A 303 19.67 20.07 0.35
C SER A 303 18.22 19.59 0.23
N ILE A 304 17.90 18.41 0.75
CA ILE A 304 16.50 17.92 0.79
C ILE A 304 15.59 18.96 1.46
N LYS A 305 15.96 19.47 2.64
CA LYS A 305 15.18 20.49 3.33
C LYS A 305 14.98 21.75 2.48
N ASN A 306 16.06 22.27 1.90
CA ASN A 306 16.01 23.47 1.05
C ASN A 306 15.13 23.26 -0.21
N ILE A 307 15.12 22.05 -0.78
CA ILE A 307 14.24 21.70 -1.90
C ILE A 307 12.79 21.70 -1.42
N LEU A 308 12.48 21.02 -0.31
CA LEU A 308 11.11 20.90 0.21
C LEU A 308 10.51 22.24 0.69
N ASP A 309 11.32 23.24 1.02
CA ASP A 309 10.86 24.58 1.40
C ASP A 309 10.34 25.41 0.21
N ARG A 310 10.63 24.99 -1.03
CA ARG A 310 10.18 25.69 -2.26
C ARG A 310 8.67 25.60 -2.42
N SER A 311 8.03 26.72 -2.76
CA SER A 311 6.57 26.81 -2.83
C SER A 311 5.99 26.02 -4.00
N GLU A 312 6.71 25.94 -5.12
CA GLU A 312 6.28 25.20 -6.31
C GLU A 312 6.09 23.70 -6.04
N LEU A 313 6.93 23.09 -5.17
CA LEU A 313 6.85 21.66 -4.85
C LEU A 313 5.51 21.27 -4.21
N LYS A 314 4.86 22.19 -3.48
CA LYS A 314 3.58 21.93 -2.81
C LYS A 314 2.43 21.70 -3.80
N SER A 315 2.64 22.05 -5.08
CA SER A 315 1.65 21.91 -6.15
C SER A 315 1.95 20.77 -7.13
N MET A 316 2.98 19.94 -6.86
CA MET A 316 3.32 18.81 -7.72
C MET A 316 2.27 17.71 -7.63
N ASP A 317 2.03 17.00 -8.74
CA ASP A 317 1.20 15.81 -8.75
C ASP A 317 2.00 14.57 -8.28
N ILE A 318 3.30 14.58 -8.58
CA ILE A 318 4.20 13.45 -8.37
C ILE A 318 5.65 13.89 -8.19
N ILE A 319 6.37 13.20 -7.31
CA ILE A 319 7.81 13.30 -7.08
C ILE A 319 8.44 11.93 -7.36
N PHE A 320 9.53 11.88 -8.12
CA PHE A 320 10.37 10.72 -8.32
C PHE A 320 11.69 10.91 -7.56
N GLY A 321 11.99 9.98 -6.64
CA GLY A 321 13.08 10.09 -5.68
C GLY A 321 12.57 10.02 -4.23
N PRO A 322 13.41 10.26 -3.22
CA PRO A 322 14.87 10.39 -3.32
C PRO A 322 15.55 9.04 -3.56
N ALA A 323 16.88 9.04 -3.66
CA ALA A 323 17.64 7.82 -3.95
C ALA A 323 17.94 6.95 -2.72
N TYR A 324 18.10 7.57 -1.54
CA TYR A 324 18.60 6.88 -0.34
C TYR A 324 17.54 6.69 0.75
N PRO A 325 17.62 5.61 1.54
CA PRO A 325 16.62 5.27 2.57
C PRO A 325 16.36 6.39 3.59
N ASP A 326 17.42 7.02 4.10
CA ASP A 326 17.36 8.06 5.12
C ASP A 326 16.66 9.35 4.65
N GLN A 327 16.63 9.58 3.35
CA GLN A 327 15.96 10.72 2.73
C GLN A 327 14.48 10.45 2.44
N VAL A 328 14.05 9.18 2.39
CA VAL A 328 12.67 8.82 2.04
C VAL A 328 11.68 9.44 3.03
N LYS A 329 11.94 9.33 4.34
CA LYS A 329 11.03 9.81 5.38
C LYS A 329 10.65 11.31 5.25
N PRO A 330 11.58 12.27 5.24
CA PRO A 330 11.20 13.68 5.13
C PRO A 330 10.46 14.02 3.83
N VAL A 331 10.85 13.40 2.70
CA VAL A 331 10.15 13.62 1.42
C VAL A 331 8.76 13.00 1.43
N ALA A 332 8.60 11.82 2.03
CA ALA A 332 7.31 11.14 2.15
C ALA A 332 6.34 11.89 3.07
N GLU A 333 6.81 12.44 4.19
CA GLU A 333 6.01 13.29 5.08
C GLU A 333 5.53 14.55 4.34
N PHE A 334 6.42 15.20 3.59
CA PHE A 334 6.05 16.33 2.73
C PHE A 334 5.02 15.92 1.67
N ALA A 335 5.24 14.82 0.97
CA ALA A 335 4.36 14.33 -0.08
C ALA A 335 2.95 14.03 0.47
N LYS A 336 2.87 13.33 1.61
CA LYS A 336 1.61 13.04 2.31
C LYS A 336 0.87 14.32 2.70
N LYS A 337 1.57 15.29 3.28
CA LYS A 337 1.00 16.59 3.70
C LYS A 337 0.40 17.38 2.54
N ASN A 338 1.03 17.32 1.37
CA ASN A 338 0.60 18.07 0.19
C ASN A 338 -0.20 17.22 -0.82
N ASN A 339 -0.57 15.98 -0.47
CA ASN A 339 -1.31 15.05 -1.35
C ASN A 339 -0.58 14.80 -2.70
N ILE A 340 0.73 14.58 -2.64
CA ILE A 340 1.63 14.32 -3.76
C ILE A 340 1.98 12.83 -3.76
N ARG A 341 2.09 12.21 -4.94
CA ARG A 341 2.58 10.84 -5.08
C ARG A 341 4.10 10.82 -4.99
N LEU A 342 4.68 9.89 -4.24
CA LEU A 342 6.13 9.73 -4.12
C LEU A 342 6.55 8.39 -4.69
N VAL A 343 7.22 8.39 -5.84
CA VAL A 343 7.82 7.20 -6.44
C VAL A 343 9.25 7.06 -5.94
N VAL A 344 9.55 5.95 -5.27
CA VAL A 344 10.89 5.66 -4.73
C VAL A 344 11.56 4.62 -5.63
N PRO A 345 12.48 5.02 -6.53
CA PRO A 345 12.93 4.16 -7.63
C PRO A 345 14.02 3.15 -7.28
N PHE A 346 14.88 3.40 -6.28
CA PHE A 346 16.10 2.60 -6.09
C PHE A 346 16.17 1.80 -4.81
N THR A 347 15.87 2.40 -3.65
CA THR A 347 15.97 1.65 -2.40
C THR A 347 14.84 0.62 -2.30
N SER A 348 15.12 -0.55 -1.74
CA SER A 348 14.10 -1.47 -1.18
C SER A 348 14.06 -1.41 0.35
N LYS A 349 14.97 -0.62 0.94
CA LYS A 349 15.14 -0.40 2.37
C LYS A 349 14.36 0.86 2.75
N GLY A 350 13.51 0.73 3.75
CA GLY A 350 12.63 1.80 4.22
C GLY A 350 11.34 1.21 4.78
N ASN A 351 10.85 1.82 5.85
CA ASN A 351 9.64 1.40 6.55
C ASN A 351 8.45 2.30 6.26
N GLU A 352 8.70 3.41 5.58
CA GLU A 352 7.77 4.48 5.32
C GLU A 352 6.62 3.99 4.43
N VAL A 353 6.88 3.06 3.50
CA VAL A 353 5.82 2.47 2.67
C VAL A 353 4.74 1.79 3.51
N PHE A 354 5.08 1.28 4.70
CA PHE A 354 4.12 0.60 5.58
C PHE A 354 3.17 1.56 6.33
N ASN A 355 3.46 2.86 6.35
CA ASN A 355 2.68 3.85 7.13
C ASN A 355 2.38 5.16 6.37
N ASN A 356 2.82 5.28 5.11
CA ASN A 356 2.60 6.46 4.30
C ASN A 356 1.92 6.11 2.96
N PRO A 357 0.67 6.57 2.73
CA PRO A 357 -0.12 6.19 1.56
C PRO A 357 0.33 6.86 0.26
N ALA A 358 1.23 7.85 0.34
CA ALA A 358 1.77 8.56 -0.82
C ALA A 358 2.85 7.77 -1.56
N ILE A 359 3.45 6.76 -0.92
CA ILE A 359 4.64 6.08 -1.44
C ILE A 359 4.27 5.00 -2.46
N TYR A 360 5.05 4.95 -3.54
CA TYR A 360 5.10 3.89 -4.53
C TYR A 360 6.53 3.37 -4.60
N GLN A 361 6.76 2.21 -4.00
CA GLN A 361 8.07 1.58 -3.92
C GLN A 361 8.32 0.73 -5.18
N ILE A 362 9.31 1.10 -5.99
CA ILE A 362 9.64 0.34 -7.20
C ILE A 362 10.31 -1.00 -6.86
N ASN A 363 11.25 -1.00 -5.92
CA ASN A 363 11.93 -2.21 -5.49
C ASN A 363 11.20 -2.84 -4.29
N THR A 364 10.75 -4.07 -4.48
CA THR A 364 9.98 -4.84 -3.50
C THR A 364 10.79 -5.08 -2.22
N PRO A 365 10.22 -4.84 -1.03
CA PRO A 365 10.85 -5.25 0.22
C PRO A 365 11.10 -6.76 0.24
N GLN A 366 12.24 -7.18 0.78
CA GLN A 366 12.74 -8.57 0.67
C GLN A 366 11.74 -9.65 1.09
N SER A 367 10.99 -9.44 2.18
CA SER A 367 10.01 -10.44 2.65
C SER A 367 8.87 -10.68 1.66
N TYR A 368 8.44 -9.63 0.96
CA TYR A 368 7.42 -9.72 -0.07
C TYR A 368 8.00 -10.35 -1.34
N LEU A 369 9.21 -9.93 -1.75
CA LEU A 369 9.90 -10.52 -2.89
C LEU A 369 10.04 -12.04 -2.74
N TYR A 370 10.56 -12.50 -1.60
CA TYR A 370 10.73 -13.93 -1.33
C TYR A 370 9.40 -14.67 -1.34
N SER A 371 8.36 -14.08 -0.76
CA SER A 371 7.03 -14.69 -0.76
C SER A 371 6.43 -14.86 -2.16
N GLU A 372 6.66 -13.91 -3.08
CA GLU A 372 6.24 -14.04 -4.47
C GLU A 372 7.07 -15.12 -5.19
N VAL A 373 8.39 -15.15 -4.98
CA VAL A 373 9.27 -16.18 -5.55
C VAL A 373 8.86 -17.58 -5.09
N TYR A 374 8.56 -17.79 -3.81
CA TYR A 374 8.15 -19.11 -3.30
C TYR A 374 6.84 -19.59 -3.94
N GLU A 375 5.86 -18.69 -4.09
CA GLU A 375 4.60 -19.04 -4.75
C GLU A 375 4.84 -19.40 -6.21
N HIS A 376 5.59 -18.59 -6.95
CA HIS A 376 5.85 -18.86 -8.36
C HIS A 376 6.69 -20.11 -8.55
N PHE A 377 7.68 -20.34 -7.67
CA PHE A 377 8.49 -21.55 -7.66
C PHE A 377 7.61 -22.78 -7.43
N THR A 378 6.79 -22.81 -6.38
CA THR A 378 5.94 -23.96 -6.08
C THR A 378 4.81 -24.17 -7.09
N ARG A 379 4.39 -23.12 -7.80
CA ARG A 379 3.44 -23.20 -8.93
C ARG A 379 4.09 -23.75 -10.21
N LYS A 380 5.35 -23.41 -10.48
CA LYS A 380 6.10 -23.89 -11.65
C LYS A 380 6.62 -25.32 -11.44
N PHE A 381 7.14 -25.62 -10.25
CA PHE A 381 7.80 -26.87 -9.90
C PHE A 381 6.94 -27.71 -8.94
N THR A 382 5.68 -27.95 -9.31
CA THR A 382 4.68 -28.62 -8.45
C THR A 382 5.00 -30.07 -8.10
N THR A 383 5.71 -30.77 -8.99
CA THR A 383 6.04 -32.20 -8.86
C THR A 383 7.55 -32.45 -8.92
N ALA A 384 8.34 -31.48 -8.48
CA ALA A 384 9.79 -31.55 -8.51
C ALA A 384 10.38 -32.28 -7.29
N ASN A 385 11.57 -32.84 -7.50
CA ASN A 385 12.52 -33.22 -6.46
C ASN A 385 13.55 -32.10 -6.32
N VAL A 386 13.54 -31.39 -5.19
CA VAL A 386 14.42 -30.22 -4.98
C VAL A 386 15.69 -30.63 -4.26
N ILE A 387 16.85 -30.23 -4.77
CA ILE A 387 18.16 -30.60 -4.21
C ILE A 387 18.94 -29.32 -3.88
N PHE A 388 19.11 -29.03 -2.59
CA PHE A 388 19.90 -27.88 -2.16
C PHE A 388 21.39 -28.20 -2.17
N LEU A 389 22.20 -27.27 -2.69
CA LEU A 389 23.65 -27.45 -2.86
C LEU A 389 24.42 -26.39 -2.07
N ASP A 390 25.10 -26.81 -1.01
CA ASP A 390 25.94 -25.94 -0.21
C ASP A 390 27.40 -26.04 -0.67
N ALA A 391 27.86 -25.02 -1.39
CA ALA A 391 29.23 -24.98 -1.92
C ALA A 391 30.29 -24.65 -0.86
N GLU A 392 29.87 -24.40 0.40
CA GLU A 392 30.71 -24.00 1.52
C GLU A 392 31.69 -22.87 1.13
N ASP A 393 31.17 -21.87 0.41
CA ASP A 393 31.92 -20.68 -0.03
C ASP A 393 31.94 -19.58 1.04
N GLY A 394 31.28 -19.81 2.18
CA GLY A 394 31.23 -18.89 3.32
C GLY A 394 30.14 -17.82 3.22
N ASP A 395 29.42 -17.75 2.10
CA ASP A 395 28.31 -16.83 1.91
C ASP A 395 27.09 -17.24 2.75
N LYS A 396 26.39 -16.25 3.29
CA LYS A 396 25.19 -16.43 4.12
C LYS A 396 24.02 -15.58 3.67
N ASP A 397 24.14 -14.86 2.56
CA ASP A 397 23.14 -13.90 2.10
C ASP A 397 21.80 -14.56 1.74
N LYS A 398 21.78 -15.86 1.42
CA LYS A 398 20.57 -16.61 1.06
C LYS A 398 20.01 -17.47 2.19
N VAL A 399 20.55 -17.42 3.40
CA VAL A 399 20.09 -18.26 4.52
C VAL A 399 18.58 -18.09 4.77
N ASP A 400 18.08 -16.85 4.80
CA ASP A 400 16.66 -16.57 5.01
C ASP A 400 15.80 -17.02 3.83
N PHE A 401 16.32 -16.90 2.60
CA PHE A 401 15.64 -17.37 1.39
C PHE A 401 15.48 -18.90 1.42
N ILE A 402 16.58 -19.62 1.65
CA ILE A 402 16.61 -21.08 1.69
C ILE A 402 15.72 -21.60 2.82
N LYS A 403 15.76 -20.97 4.01
CA LYS A 403 14.86 -21.33 5.12
C LYS A 403 13.40 -21.17 4.70
N GLY A 404 13.01 -20.02 4.16
CA GLY A 404 11.63 -19.75 3.76
C GLY A 404 11.15 -20.68 2.64
N LEU A 405 11.99 -20.94 1.63
CA LEU A 405 11.65 -21.86 0.55
C LEU A 405 11.46 -23.29 1.08
N LYS A 406 12.36 -23.80 1.94
CA LYS A 406 12.21 -25.11 2.58
C LYS A 406 10.91 -25.23 3.37
N GLU A 407 10.48 -24.15 4.04
CA GLU A 407 9.20 -24.14 4.74
C GLU A 407 8.01 -24.24 3.77
N GLU A 408 8.03 -23.52 2.65
CA GLU A 408 6.97 -23.65 1.64
C GLU A 408 6.94 -25.02 0.96
N LEU A 409 8.12 -25.60 0.66
CA LEU A 409 8.21 -26.96 0.13
C LEU A 409 7.57 -27.99 1.08
N LYS A 410 7.83 -27.87 2.40
CA LYS A 410 7.16 -28.72 3.42
C LYS A 410 5.65 -28.54 3.41
N ASN A 411 5.16 -27.31 3.36
CA ASN A 411 3.73 -27.01 3.35
C ASN A 411 3.03 -27.60 2.11
N LYS A 412 3.71 -27.56 0.96
CA LYS A 412 3.23 -28.12 -0.32
C LYS A 412 3.53 -29.61 -0.50
N ARG A 413 4.23 -30.24 0.45
CA ARG A 413 4.69 -31.64 0.39
C ARG A 413 5.58 -31.94 -0.82
N ILE A 414 6.38 -30.96 -1.23
CA ILE A 414 7.40 -31.12 -2.28
C ILE A 414 8.67 -31.67 -1.60
N PRO A 415 9.21 -32.82 -2.05
CA PRO A 415 10.39 -33.42 -1.44
C PRO A 415 11.62 -32.55 -1.69
N PHE A 416 12.51 -32.50 -0.70
CA PHE A 416 13.82 -31.90 -0.89
C PHE A 416 14.92 -32.59 -0.09
N THR A 417 16.14 -32.53 -0.61
CA THR A 417 17.38 -33.01 0.01
C THR A 417 18.44 -31.91 0.01
N GLU A 418 19.58 -32.16 0.66
CA GLU A 418 20.69 -31.21 0.72
C GLU A 418 22.03 -31.96 0.65
N LEU A 419 22.93 -31.45 -0.18
CA LEU A 419 24.32 -31.90 -0.31
C LEU A 419 25.25 -30.74 0.02
N LYS A 420 26.42 -31.03 0.59
CA LYS A 420 27.35 -30.00 1.08
C LYS A 420 28.82 -30.31 0.75
N GLY A 421 29.57 -29.28 0.42
CA GLY A 421 31.02 -29.29 0.29
C GLY A 421 31.53 -30.38 -0.65
N GLU A 422 32.53 -31.12 -0.18
CA GLU A 422 33.17 -32.21 -0.95
C GLU A 422 32.23 -33.38 -1.28
N ASN A 423 31.07 -33.49 -0.61
CA ASN A 423 30.09 -34.53 -0.92
C ASN A 423 29.28 -34.22 -2.19
N ILE A 424 29.47 -33.08 -2.85
CA ILE A 424 28.82 -32.75 -4.11
C ILE A 424 29.66 -33.33 -5.26
N THR A 425 29.37 -34.59 -5.60
CA THR A 425 30.03 -35.33 -6.69
C THR A 425 28.99 -35.85 -7.67
N PRO A 426 29.35 -36.30 -8.89
CA PRO A 426 28.36 -36.78 -9.84
C PRO A 426 27.57 -38.00 -9.34
N GLU A 427 28.23 -38.86 -8.55
CA GLU A 427 27.61 -40.05 -7.95
C GLU A 427 26.58 -39.68 -6.89
N SER A 428 26.90 -38.72 -6.00
CA SER A 428 25.98 -38.29 -4.95
C SER A 428 24.81 -37.46 -5.52
N LEU A 429 25.07 -36.64 -6.55
CA LEU A 429 24.05 -35.92 -7.28
C LEU A 429 23.07 -36.90 -7.94
N LYS A 430 23.57 -37.91 -8.65
CA LYS A 430 22.75 -38.98 -9.24
C LYS A 430 21.91 -39.71 -8.19
N ALA A 431 22.50 -40.06 -7.04
CA ALA A 431 21.79 -40.73 -5.97
C ALA A 431 20.67 -39.89 -5.35
N ALA A 432 20.80 -38.56 -5.36
CA ALA A 432 19.77 -37.64 -4.88
C ALA A 432 18.65 -37.37 -5.90
N MET A 433 18.86 -37.69 -7.19
CA MET A 433 17.89 -37.45 -8.25
C MET A 433 16.79 -38.50 -8.31
N ASN A 434 15.64 -38.11 -8.87
CA ASN A 434 14.49 -38.95 -9.13
C ASN A 434 14.24 -39.06 -10.65
N HIS A 435 14.07 -40.28 -11.16
CA HIS A 435 13.85 -40.54 -12.59
C HIS A 435 12.49 -40.06 -13.13
N SER A 436 11.46 -39.98 -12.29
CA SER A 436 10.09 -39.64 -12.71
C SER A 436 9.72 -38.18 -12.49
N MET A 437 10.56 -37.42 -11.80
CA MET A 437 10.33 -36.02 -11.44
C MET A 437 11.33 -35.10 -12.13
N ASP A 438 11.00 -33.81 -12.19
CA ASP A 438 12.00 -32.79 -12.48
C ASP A 438 12.93 -32.64 -11.27
N ASN A 439 14.24 -32.62 -11.49
CA ASN A 439 15.25 -32.46 -10.46
C ASN A 439 15.76 -31.03 -10.47
N VAL A 440 15.33 -30.25 -9.48
CA VAL A 440 15.64 -28.82 -9.39
C VAL A 440 16.75 -28.59 -8.37
N PHE A 441 17.92 -28.23 -8.86
CA PHE A 441 19.09 -27.92 -8.05
C PHE A 441 19.08 -26.46 -7.63
N ILE A 442 19.28 -26.18 -6.34
CA ILE A 442 19.27 -24.83 -5.79
C ILE A 442 20.53 -24.62 -4.96
N PRO A 443 21.52 -23.86 -5.45
CA PRO A 443 22.66 -23.45 -4.65
C PRO A 443 22.21 -22.66 -3.41
N THR A 444 22.83 -22.89 -2.25
CA THR A 444 22.57 -22.09 -1.03
C THR A 444 23.28 -20.74 -1.04
N SER A 445 24.06 -20.45 -2.09
CA SER A 445 24.70 -19.17 -2.34
C SER A 445 24.44 -18.73 -3.79
N GLY A 446 24.32 -17.42 -4.00
CA GLY A 446 24.25 -16.82 -5.32
C GLY A 446 25.58 -16.25 -5.80
N THR A 447 26.71 -16.57 -5.18
CA THR A 447 28.02 -16.04 -5.60
C THR A 447 28.56 -16.73 -6.85
N ASN A 448 29.44 -16.03 -7.57
CA ASN A 448 30.18 -16.63 -8.68
C ASN A 448 31.11 -17.77 -8.20
N VAL A 449 31.65 -17.67 -6.98
CA VAL A 449 32.51 -18.71 -6.38
C VAL A 449 31.74 -20.02 -6.19
N ALA A 450 30.50 -19.95 -5.71
CA ALA A 450 29.63 -21.11 -5.58
C ALA A 450 29.36 -21.76 -6.96
N LEU A 451 29.05 -20.96 -7.99
CA LEU A 451 28.82 -21.49 -9.34
C LEU A 451 30.06 -22.17 -9.94
N ILE A 452 31.23 -21.57 -9.81
CA ILE A 452 32.50 -22.16 -10.31
C ILE A 452 32.74 -23.54 -9.70
N LYS A 453 32.38 -23.75 -8.43
CA LYS A 453 32.49 -25.05 -7.76
C LYS A 453 31.41 -26.04 -8.23
N LEU A 454 30.16 -25.59 -8.37
CA LEU A 454 29.00 -26.48 -8.57
C LEU A 454 28.78 -26.87 -10.04
N LEU A 455 28.96 -25.94 -10.98
CA LEU A 455 28.64 -26.16 -12.40
C LEU A 455 29.39 -27.34 -13.02
N PRO A 456 30.71 -27.55 -12.79
CA PRO A 456 31.40 -28.71 -13.34
C PRO A 456 30.78 -30.05 -12.90
N GLN A 457 30.39 -30.16 -11.63
CA GLN A 457 29.76 -31.37 -11.08
C GLN A 457 28.38 -31.62 -11.69
N LEU A 458 27.58 -30.55 -11.82
CA LEU A 458 26.25 -30.61 -12.43
C LEU A 458 26.29 -30.97 -13.92
N ILE A 459 27.23 -30.39 -14.67
CA ILE A 459 27.40 -30.64 -16.11
C ILE A 459 27.78 -32.10 -16.36
N VAL A 460 28.79 -32.62 -15.66
CA VAL A 460 29.19 -34.03 -15.78
C VAL A 460 28.01 -34.94 -15.45
N THR A 461 27.30 -34.67 -14.35
CA THR A 461 26.12 -35.44 -13.97
C THR A 461 25.03 -35.43 -15.05
N SER A 462 24.75 -34.26 -15.64
CA SER A 462 23.74 -34.09 -16.70
C SER A 462 24.09 -34.88 -17.95
N ARG A 463 25.36 -34.85 -18.38
CA ARG A 463 25.85 -35.57 -19.55
C ARG A 463 25.84 -37.08 -19.36
N ASP A 464 26.23 -37.56 -18.18
CA ASP A 464 26.29 -38.99 -17.87
C ASP A 464 24.91 -39.62 -17.62
N ASN A 465 23.88 -38.79 -17.41
CA ASN A 465 22.54 -39.23 -17.04
C ASN A 465 21.45 -38.50 -17.86
N PRO A 466 21.45 -38.65 -19.20
CA PRO A 466 20.57 -37.88 -20.10
C PRO A 466 19.07 -38.15 -19.88
N ASP A 467 18.72 -39.29 -19.28
CA ASP A 467 17.33 -39.66 -18.97
C ASP A 467 16.74 -38.89 -17.78
N TYR A 468 17.58 -38.19 -17.00
CA TYR A 468 17.11 -37.35 -15.90
C TYR A 468 16.85 -35.93 -16.36
N ARG A 469 15.70 -35.39 -15.94
CA ARG A 469 15.37 -33.98 -16.14
C ARG A 469 16.03 -33.17 -15.03
N MET A 470 17.11 -32.47 -15.38
CA MET A 470 17.87 -31.60 -14.48
C MET A 470 17.63 -30.14 -14.81
N GLN A 471 17.39 -29.34 -13.77
CA GLN A 471 17.16 -27.90 -13.84
C GLN A 471 17.95 -27.21 -12.74
N LEU A 472 18.56 -26.07 -13.05
CA LEU A 472 19.21 -25.22 -12.06
C LEU A 472 18.32 -24.02 -11.73
N PHE A 473 18.12 -23.69 -10.47
CA PHE A 473 17.38 -22.50 -10.05
C PHE A 473 18.23 -21.62 -9.13
N GLY A 474 18.31 -20.32 -9.45
CA GLY A 474 19.21 -19.39 -8.79
C GLY A 474 18.66 -17.97 -8.61
N TYR A 475 19.59 -17.01 -8.63
CA TYR A 475 19.41 -15.71 -8.00
C TYR A 475 19.63 -14.52 -8.95
N PRO A 476 19.06 -13.34 -8.66
CA PRO A 476 19.12 -12.17 -9.55
C PRO A 476 20.53 -11.73 -9.93
N GLU A 477 21.51 -11.87 -9.03
CA GLU A 477 22.90 -11.47 -9.27
C GLU A 477 23.59 -12.26 -10.39
N TRP A 478 23.03 -13.41 -10.80
CA TRP A 478 23.55 -14.21 -11.91
C TRP A 478 23.56 -13.44 -13.24
N GLN A 479 22.72 -12.40 -13.35
CA GLN A 479 22.74 -11.44 -14.46
C GLN A 479 24.10 -10.77 -14.65
N THR A 480 24.86 -10.55 -13.57
CA THR A 480 26.13 -9.80 -13.61
C THR A 480 27.29 -10.58 -14.23
N TYR A 481 27.20 -11.91 -14.24
CA TYR A 481 28.22 -12.81 -14.77
C TYR A 481 27.63 -13.90 -15.69
N THR A 482 26.43 -13.66 -16.24
CA THR A 482 25.76 -14.60 -17.17
C THR A 482 26.66 -14.94 -18.35
N ASN A 483 27.44 -13.98 -18.85
CA ASN A 483 28.36 -14.20 -19.98
C ASN A 483 29.41 -15.28 -19.71
N ASP A 484 29.86 -15.42 -18.46
CA ASP A 484 30.89 -16.39 -18.07
C ASP A 484 30.34 -17.81 -17.98
N HIS A 485 29.02 -17.96 -17.77
CA HIS A 485 28.36 -19.24 -17.51
C HIS A 485 27.26 -19.59 -18.51
N LEU A 486 27.13 -18.83 -19.60
CA LEU A 486 25.98 -18.91 -20.52
C LEU A 486 25.77 -20.31 -21.09
N ALA A 487 26.85 -20.98 -21.51
CA ALA A 487 26.79 -22.35 -22.03
C ALA A 487 26.28 -23.33 -20.96
N SER A 488 26.79 -23.23 -19.74
CA SER A 488 26.35 -24.03 -18.59
C SER A 488 24.88 -23.77 -18.25
N PHE A 489 24.42 -22.51 -18.35
CA PHE A 489 23.04 -22.15 -18.06
C PHE A 489 22.05 -22.79 -19.04
N TYR A 490 22.34 -22.78 -20.33
CA TYR A 490 21.53 -23.49 -21.33
C TYR A 490 21.58 -25.01 -21.13
N GLU A 491 22.76 -25.58 -20.87
CA GLU A 491 22.92 -27.02 -20.68
C GLU A 491 22.14 -27.56 -19.46
N LEU A 492 21.99 -26.74 -18.41
CA LEU A 492 21.32 -27.10 -17.16
C LEU A 492 19.87 -26.61 -17.05
N ASP A 493 19.24 -26.17 -18.16
CA ASP A 493 17.85 -25.68 -18.18
C ASP A 493 17.61 -24.64 -17.06
N THR A 494 18.44 -23.60 -17.02
CA THR A 494 18.62 -22.76 -15.84
C THR A 494 17.56 -21.67 -15.70
N TYR A 495 17.10 -21.47 -14.47
CA TYR A 495 16.19 -20.42 -14.05
C TYR A 495 16.88 -19.51 -13.03
N PHE A 496 16.59 -18.21 -13.06
CA PHE A 496 16.76 -17.35 -11.88
C PHE A 496 15.58 -16.38 -11.76
N TYR A 497 15.23 -16.00 -10.54
CA TYR A 497 14.22 -14.97 -10.33
C TYR A 497 14.81 -13.56 -10.45
N ALA A 498 14.01 -12.60 -10.90
CA ALA A 498 14.40 -11.20 -10.93
C ALA A 498 13.20 -10.26 -10.78
N SER A 499 13.43 -9.06 -10.25
CA SER A 499 12.46 -7.94 -10.20
C SER A 499 12.63 -6.97 -11.37
N PHE A 500 13.75 -7.05 -12.08
CA PHE A 500 14.04 -6.36 -13.33
C PHE A 500 14.82 -7.29 -14.26
N TYR A 501 14.52 -7.30 -15.56
CA TYR A 501 15.25 -8.07 -16.55
C TYR A 501 14.97 -7.53 -17.95
N THR A 502 16.02 -7.34 -18.74
CA THR A 502 15.92 -6.96 -20.15
C THR A 502 16.71 -7.92 -21.01
N ASN A 503 16.08 -8.41 -22.09
CA ASN A 503 16.80 -9.07 -23.16
C ASN A 503 17.13 -7.99 -24.21
N ASN A 504 18.42 -7.71 -24.40
CA ASN A 504 18.87 -6.66 -25.31
C ASN A 504 18.56 -6.95 -26.80
N LEU A 505 18.07 -8.16 -27.12
CA LEU A 505 17.61 -8.54 -28.46
C LEU A 505 16.12 -8.27 -28.68
N PHE A 506 15.35 -7.95 -27.63
CA PHE A 506 13.94 -7.63 -27.81
C PHE A 506 13.78 -6.30 -28.56
N PRO A 507 12.78 -6.18 -29.47
CA PRO A 507 12.59 -5.00 -30.29
C PRO A 507 12.55 -3.70 -29.48
N GLU A 508 11.87 -3.69 -28.34
CA GLU A 508 11.75 -2.54 -27.45
C GLU A 508 13.10 -2.12 -26.86
N ALA A 509 13.93 -3.08 -26.45
CA ALA A 509 15.26 -2.81 -25.91
C ALA A 509 16.23 -2.31 -26.98
N VAL A 510 16.15 -2.88 -28.20
CA VAL A 510 16.96 -2.45 -29.36
C VAL A 510 16.57 -1.03 -29.79
N GLN A 511 15.27 -0.76 -29.90
CA GLN A 511 14.75 0.57 -30.26
C GLN A 511 15.13 1.61 -29.21
N PHE A 512 14.95 1.31 -27.92
CA PHE A 512 15.33 2.21 -26.85
C PHE A 512 16.83 2.50 -26.85
N SER A 513 17.67 1.47 -26.95
CA SER A 513 19.13 1.64 -26.97
C SER A 513 19.59 2.47 -28.18
N SER A 514 18.96 2.27 -29.34
CA SER A 514 19.24 3.04 -30.56
C SER A 514 18.82 4.50 -30.41
N ALA A 515 17.63 4.75 -29.86
CA ALA A 515 17.13 6.09 -29.58
C ALA A 515 17.98 6.81 -28.55
N TYR A 516 18.38 6.12 -27.48
CA TYR A 516 19.25 6.64 -26.43
C TYR A 516 20.60 7.09 -27.01
N ARG A 517 21.24 6.24 -27.83
CA ARG A 517 22.49 6.59 -28.53
C ARG A 517 22.31 7.79 -29.45
N LYS A 518 21.19 7.88 -30.16
CA LYS A 518 20.87 9.02 -31.05
C LYS A 518 20.72 10.33 -30.27
N TRP A 519 20.01 10.31 -29.14
CA TRP A 519 19.75 11.50 -28.32
C TRP A 519 20.98 11.99 -27.57
N TYR A 520 21.76 11.07 -26.97
CA TYR A 520 22.83 11.40 -26.04
C TYR A 520 24.23 11.17 -26.57
N SER A 521 24.37 10.67 -27.81
CA SER A 521 25.66 10.39 -28.47
C SER A 521 26.58 9.48 -27.63
N LYS A 522 26.00 8.59 -26.82
CA LYS A 522 26.71 7.64 -25.97
C LYS A 522 25.89 6.38 -25.75
N ASP A 523 26.56 5.29 -25.37
CA ASP A 523 25.91 4.07 -24.93
C ASP A 523 25.49 4.13 -23.46
N MET A 524 24.49 3.32 -23.09
CA MET A 524 24.14 3.11 -21.68
C MET A 524 25.25 2.33 -20.96
N LEU A 525 25.40 2.60 -19.67
CA LEU A 525 26.24 1.84 -18.78
C LEU A 525 25.84 0.36 -18.76
N ASN A 526 26.84 -0.52 -18.77
CA ASN A 526 26.63 -1.93 -18.50
C ASN A 526 26.42 -2.15 -16.99
N SER A 527 25.20 -1.87 -16.52
CA SER A 527 24.81 -1.95 -15.12
C SER A 527 23.51 -2.75 -14.96
N PHE A 528 23.31 -3.29 -13.75
CA PHE A 528 22.15 -4.10 -13.39
C PHE A 528 21.50 -3.51 -12.13
N PRO A 529 20.30 -2.91 -12.22
CA PRO A 529 19.54 -2.61 -13.45
C PRO A 529 20.26 -1.60 -14.36
N LYS A 530 19.87 -1.54 -15.64
CA LYS A 530 20.21 -0.40 -16.52
C LYS A 530 19.38 0.81 -16.08
N TYR A 531 20.06 1.90 -15.76
CA TYR A 531 19.41 3.07 -15.14
C TYR A 531 18.54 3.82 -16.14
N GLY A 532 18.95 3.90 -17.40
CA GLY A 532 18.18 4.57 -18.45
C GLY A 532 16.85 3.86 -18.73
N MET A 533 16.88 2.54 -18.85
CA MET A 533 15.65 1.76 -19.00
C MET A 533 14.75 1.86 -17.77
N LEU A 534 15.33 1.85 -16.57
CA LEU A 534 14.57 2.03 -15.33
C LEU A 534 13.89 3.41 -15.27
N GLY A 535 14.60 4.48 -15.63
CA GLY A 535 14.05 5.83 -15.68
C GLY A 535 12.94 5.99 -16.71
N PHE A 536 13.09 5.34 -17.86
CA PHE A 536 12.03 5.29 -18.88
C PHE A 536 10.80 4.55 -18.37
N ASP A 537 10.96 3.33 -17.87
CA ASP A 537 9.83 2.50 -17.43
C ASP A 537 9.05 3.17 -16.29
N THR A 538 9.74 3.73 -15.28
CA THR A 538 9.08 4.42 -14.16
C THR A 538 8.41 5.71 -14.60
N GLY A 539 9.09 6.56 -15.36
CA GLY A 539 8.52 7.80 -15.88
C GLY A 539 7.31 7.53 -16.75
N TYR A 540 7.41 6.59 -17.68
CA TYR A 540 6.35 6.28 -18.63
C TYR A 540 5.11 5.73 -17.93
N PHE A 541 5.27 4.77 -17.01
CA PHE A 541 4.15 4.16 -16.29
C PHE A 541 3.34 5.21 -15.51
N PHE A 542 4.00 5.98 -14.65
CA PHE A 542 3.30 6.90 -13.75
C PHE A 542 2.73 8.12 -14.48
N LEU A 543 3.49 8.71 -15.41
CA LEU A 543 3.02 9.89 -16.14
C LEU A 543 1.88 9.52 -17.10
N LYS A 544 1.96 8.35 -17.77
CA LYS A 544 0.84 7.82 -18.55
C LYS A 544 -0.38 7.59 -17.68
N GLY A 545 -0.21 6.92 -16.54
CA GLY A 545 -1.29 6.66 -15.59
C GLY A 545 -1.98 7.94 -15.11
N LEU A 546 -1.21 8.96 -14.74
CA LEU A 546 -1.75 10.27 -14.34
C LEU A 546 -2.47 10.97 -15.50
N SER A 547 -1.96 10.88 -16.73
CA SER A 547 -2.63 11.47 -17.90
C SER A 547 -4.00 10.83 -18.18
N GLN A 548 -4.14 9.52 -17.94
CA GLN A 548 -5.35 8.76 -18.23
C GLN A 548 -6.38 8.83 -17.10
N TYR A 549 -5.91 8.76 -15.85
CA TYR A 549 -6.76 8.57 -14.68
C TYR A 549 -6.75 9.74 -13.68
N GLY A 550 -5.87 10.72 -13.88
CA GLY A 550 -5.77 11.90 -13.02
C GLY A 550 -5.57 11.51 -11.55
N ASN A 551 -6.38 12.10 -10.66
CA ASN A 551 -6.30 11.80 -9.23
C ASN A 551 -6.85 10.41 -8.82
N LYS A 552 -7.29 9.59 -9.77
CA LYS A 552 -7.81 8.23 -9.57
C LYS A 552 -6.83 7.13 -10.00
N LEU A 553 -5.57 7.46 -10.25
CA LEU A 553 -4.54 6.50 -10.65
C LEU A 553 -4.45 5.29 -9.70
N GLU A 554 -4.51 5.51 -8.39
CA GLU A 554 -4.44 4.47 -7.34
C GLU A 554 -5.44 3.34 -7.58
N ASP A 555 -6.65 3.67 -8.03
CA ASP A 555 -7.75 2.73 -8.24
C ASP A 555 -7.64 2.00 -9.61
N LYS A 556 -6.61 2.34 -10.39
CA LYS A 556 -6.45 1.96 -11.81
C LYS A 556 -5.00 1.54 -12.15
N LEU A 557 -4.15 1.29 -11.15
CA LEU A 557 -2.75 0.91 -11.37
C LEU A 557 -2.62 -0.37 -12.22
N ASP A 558 -3.52 -1.32 -12.03
CA ASP A 558 -3.67 -2.56 -12.81
C ASP A 558 -4.08 -2.33 -14.27
N LYS A 559 -4.63 -1.16 -14.58
CA LYS A 559 -5.15 -0.81 -15.92
C LYS A 559 -4.19 0.04 -16.74
N VAL A 560 -3.08 0.49 -16.15
CA VAL A 560 -2.05 1.24 -16.86
C VAL A 560 -1.27 0.30 -17.78
N ALA A 561 -1.79 0.08 -18.98
CA ALA A 561 -1.15 -0.80 -19.96
C ALA A 561 0.16 -0.20 -20.46
N VAL A 562 1.30 -0.84 -20.14
CA VAL A 562 2.63 -0.48 -20.65
C VAL A 562 3.38 -1.74 -21.05
N THR A 563 4.26 -1.61 -22.04
CA THR A 563 5.26 -2.63 -22.37
C THR A 563 6.57 -2.18 -21.74
N PRO A 564 6.96 -2.72 -20.57
CA PRO A 564 8.20 -2.33 -19.91
C PRO A 564 9.42 -2.87 -20.67
N ILE A 565 10.49 -2.09 -20.73
CA ILE A 565 11.75 -2.50 -21.37
C ILE A 565 12.54 -3.44 -20.44
N GLN A 566 12.49 -3.16 -19.13
CA GLN A 566 13.26 -3.88 -18.13
C GLN A 566 12.44 -4.20 -16.87
N THR A 567 11.70 -3.22 -16.35
CA THR A 567 11.01 -3.32 -15.05
C THR A 567 9.51 -3.31 -15.25
N GLY A 568 8.86 -4.45 -15.00
CA GLY A 568 7.40 -4.53 -15.00
C GLY A 568 6.78 -4.05 -13.69
N PHE A 569 5.52 -3.63 -13.73
CA PHE A 569 4.81 -3.09 -12.58
C PHE A 569 3.54 -3.89 -12.26
N LYS A 570 3.42 -4.33 -11.01
CA LYS A 570 2.21 -4.90 -10.39
C LYS A 570 2.11 -4.31 -8.98
N PHE A 571 1.52 -3.13 -8.87
CA PHE A 571 1.47 -2.41 -7.59
C PHE A 571 0.34 -2.94 -6.71
N GLU A 572 0.68 -3.28 -5.46
CA GLU A 572 -0.27 -3.66 -4.43
C GLU A 572 -0.06 -2.81 -3.19
N ARG A 573 -1.18 -2.39 -2.57
CA ARG A 573 -1.14 -1.63 -1.32
C ARG A 573 -0.77 -2.56 -0.16
N VAL A 574 0.12 -2.13 0.73
CA VAL A 574 0.65 -2.98 1.81
C VAL A 574 -0.30 -3.15 3.00
N ASN A 575 -1.20 -2.18 3.24
CA ASN A 575 -2.29 -2.19 4.21
C ASN A 575 -3.24 -0.99 3.93
N ASN A 576 -4.24 -0.73 4.77
CA ASN A 576 -5.24 0.30 4.51
C ASN A 576 -4.74 1.76 4.57
N TRP A 577 -3.59 2.03 5.19
CA TRP A 577 -3.02 3.39 5.39
C TRP A 577 -1.60 3.57 4.84
N GLY A 578 -0.95 2.49 4.42
CA GLY A 578 0.37 2.47 3.80
C GLY A 578 0.30 2.66 2.29
N GLY A 579 1.47 2.76 1.67
CA GLY A 579 1.67 2.94 0.24
C GLY A 579 1.61 1.65 -0.55
N PHE A 580 2.19 1.69 -1.74
CA PHE A 580 2.20 0.61 -2.71
C PHE A 580 3.61 0.03 -2.85
N ILE A 581 3.70 -1.28 -3.00
CA ILE A 581 4.92 -1.98 -3.41
C ILE A 581 4.70 -2.62 -4.77
N ASN A 582 5.71 -2.57 -5.63
CA ASN A 582 5.72 -3.39 -6.83
C ASN A 582 5.92 -4.86 -6.44
N ARG A 583 5.04 -5.75 -6.90
CA ARG A 583 5.14 -7.20 -6.67
C ARG A 583 5.50 -7.99 -7.93
N LYS A 584 5.86 -7.30 -9.01
CA LYS A 584 6.26 -7.96 -10.23
C LYS A 584 7.57 -8.73 -10.02
N VAL A 585 7.54 -10.02 -10.30
CA VAL A 585 8.70 -10.93 -10.31
C VAL A 585 8.58 -11.80 -11.56
N PHE A 586 9.70 -12.08 -12.20
CA PHE A 586 9.78 -12.99 -13.34
C PHE A 586 10.86 -14.04 -13.09
N PHE A 587 10.71 -15.19 -13.75
CA PHE A 587 11.80 -16.15 -13.89
C PHE A 587 12.41 -15.99 -15.28
N VAL A 588 13.73 -15.82 -15.30
CA VAL A 588 14.51 -15.83 -16.53
C VAL A 588 14.98 -17.26 -16.73
N HIS A 589 14.64 -17.85 -17.88
CA HIS A 589 14.85 -19.26 -18.19
C HIS A 589 15.70 -19.41 -19.45
N PHE A 590 16.82 -20.10 -19.30
CA PHE A 590 17.74 -20.51 -20.36
C PHE A 590 17.42 -21.96 -20.71
N THR A 591 16.79 -22.20 -21.85
CA THR A 591 16.34 -23.54 -22.25
C THR A 591 17.48 -24.36 -22.87
N LYS A 592 17.36 -25.69 -22.86
CA LYS A 592 18.33 -26.56 -23.57
C LYS A 592 18.36 -26.32 -25.10
N ASP A 593 17.32 -25.71 -25.64
CA ASP A 593 17.21 -25.35 -27.07
C ASP A 593 17.81 -23.97 -27.39
N PHE A 594 18.59 -23.39 -26.47
CA PHE A 594 19.21 -22.07 -26.60
C PHE A 594 18.22 -20.91 -26.70
N GLU A 595 17.02 -21.07 -26.12
CA GLU A 595 16.05 -20.00 -26.00
C GLU A 595 16.16 -19.30 -24.64
N LEU A 596 15.98 -17.99 -24.65
CA LEU A 596 15.92 -17.16 -23.46
C LEU A 596 14.48 -16.68 -23.23
N ILE A 597 13.82 -17.25 -22.23
CA ILE A 597 12.42 -17.00 -21.93
C ILE A 597 12.30 -16.16 -20.66
N LYS A 598 11.56 -15.06 -20.73
CA LYS A 598 11.14 -14.29 -19.55
C LYS A 598 9.74 -14.76 -19.15
N LEU A 599 9.67 -15.64 -18.15
CA LEU A 599 8.42 -16.16 -17.62
C LEU A 599 7.77 -15.13 -16.71
N ASP A 600 6.64 -14.63 -17.17
CA ASP A 600 5.77 -13.74 -16.40
C ASP A 600 4.69 -14.55 -15.67
N PHE A 601 4.39 -14.11 -14.46
CA PHE A 601 3.44 -14.74 -13.56
C PHE A 601 2.34 -13.72 -13.27
N GLU A 602 1.32 -13.69 -14.14
CA GLU A 602 0.14 -12.86 -13.94
C GLU A 602 -0.69 -13.31 -12.73
#